data_AF-A0A966BDA9-F1
#
_entry.id   AF-A0A966BDA9-F1
#
_cell.length_a   1.000
_cell.length_b   1.000
_cell.length_c   1.000
_cell.angle_alpha   90.00
_cell.angle_beta   90.00
_cell.angle_gamma   90.00
#
_symmetry.space_group_name_H-M   'P 1'
#
loop_
_entity.id
_entity.type
_entity.pdbx_description
1 polymer ?
#
loop_
_entity_poly.entity_id
_entity_poly.type
_entity_poly.pdbx_seq_one_letter_code
_entity_poly.pdbx_strand_id
1 'polypeptide(L)'
;MEAATTPLTRGLGAQMGKVCGDLHSANQVTLLTGTTVQRVIGSEQVEAVLLSNGLTLPADLVVVGIGVEPCTNWLTNSGLEISDGIVCDQYLNAGAPGVYAIGDVAKVPNQWIGPEPKRFEHWTAATEQAMLVAKNLLNPEAAKPYNSVPFVWSDQYGSRIQIAGNPQGTDKAEVLVGSTASNSFVAGYRSSERLTGVMALNSIKPFVQYRRLLMNHGSWADAIELAKSMNE
;
A
#
# COMPACT_ATOMS: atom_id res chain seq x y z
N MET A 1 -16.64 -6.98 -5.80
CA MET A 1 -16.85 -7.78 -4.57
C MET A 1 -15.71 -7.46 -3.62
N GLU A 2 -15.97 -7.44 -2.32
CA GLU A 2 -14.98 -7.22 -1.28
C GLU A 2 -15.34 -8.09 -0.07
N ALA A 3 -14.36 -8.85 0.43
CA ALA A 3 -14.56 -9.76 1.55
C ALA A 3 -14.72 -9.01 2.88
N ALA A 4 -13.99 -7.92 3.07
CA ALA A 4 -14.11 -7.05 4.22
C ALA A 4 -15.39 -6.22 4.18
N THR A 5 -15.76 -5.58 5.29
CA THR A 5 -16.93 -4.69 5.36
C THR A 5 -16.76 -3.41 4.53
N THR A 6 -15.52 -3.02 4.26
CA THR A 6 -15.14 -1.89 3.40
C THR A 6 -13.87 -2.23 2.59
N PRO A 7 -13.71 -1.70 1.36
CA PRO A 7 -12.49 -1.93 0.59
C PRO A 7 -11.29 -1.28 1.27
N LEU A 8 -10.09 -1.76 0.94
CA LEU A 8 -8.81 -1.23 1.44
C LEU A 8 -8.66 -1.22 2.98
N THR A 9 -9.51 -1.93 3.72
CA THR A 9 -9.51 -1.95 5.20
C THR A 9 -8.13 -2.28 5.77
N ARG A 10 -7.44 -3.27 5.20
CA ARG A 10 -6.09 -3.66 5.65
C ARG A 10 -5.07 -2.53 5.48
N GLY A 11 -5.21 -1.69 4.46
CA GLY A 11 -4.25 -0.65 4.12
C GLY A 11 -4.56 0.72 4.72
N LEU A 12 -5.85 1.07 4.86
CA LEU A 12 -6.31 2.42 5.21
C LEU A 12 -7.26 2.46 6.42
N GLY A 13 -7.65 1.29 6.96
CA GLY A 13 -8.69 1.19 7.97
C GLY A 13 -10.09 1.45 7.41
N ALA A 14 -11.11 1.19 8.23
CA ALA A 14 -12.50 1.20 7.78
C ALA A 14 -13.00 2.58 7.33
N GLN A 15 -12.59 3.65 8.00
CA GLN A 15 -13.09 5.01 7.71
C GLN A 15 -12.62 5.49 6.33
N MET A 16 -11.31 5.43 6.07
CA MET A 16 -10.75 5.85 4.78
C MET A 16 -11.01 4.82 3.68
N GLY A 17 -11.09 3.53 4.04
CA GLY A 17 -11.57 2.47 3.15
C GLY A 17 -12.99 2.73 2.65
N LYS A 18 -13.91 3.15 3.52
CA LYS A 18 -15.27 3.56 3.12
C LYS A 18 -15.25 4.72 2.13
N VAL A 19 -14.45 5.76 2.39
CA VAL A 19 -14.34 6.92 1.48
C VAL A 19 -13.89 6.48 0.08
N CYS A 20 -12.90 5.58 -0.01
CA CYS A 20 -12.51 5.00 -1.30
C CYS A 20 -13.63 4.14 -1.90
N GLY A 21 -14.33 3.37 -1.08
CA GLY A 21 -15.49 2.56 -1.47
C GLY A 21 -16.62 3.39 -2.08
N ASP A 22 -16.89 4.57 -1.52
CA ASP A 22 -17.93 5.49 -1.99
C ASP A 22 -17.63 6.02 -3.41
N LEU A 23 -16.35 6.03 -3.85
CA LEU A 23 -15.99 6.38 -5.23
C LEU A 23 -16.58 5.38 -6.25
N HIS A 24 -16.64 4.09 -5.91
CA HIS A 24 -17.25 3.09 -6.78
C HIS A 24 -18.75 3.36 -6.97
N SER A 25 -19.48 3.54 -5.87
CA SER A 25 -20.92 3.82 -5.88
C SER A 25 -21.25 5.13 -6.59
N ALA A 26 -20.45 6.18 -6.39
CA ALA A 26 -20.59 7.46 -7.10
C ALA A 26 -20.42 7.32 -8.62
N ASN A 27 -19.72 6.27 -9.07
CA ASN A 27 -19.53 5.92 -10.48
C ASN A 27 -20.39 4.73 -10.91
N GLN A 28 -21.53 4.55 -10.24
CA GLN A 28 -22.57 3.56 -10.60
C GLN A 28 -22.08 2.10 -10.56
N VAL A 29 -20.98 1.81 -9.86
CA VAL A 29 -20.51 0.45 -9.63
C VAL A 29 -21.20 -0.11 -8.40
N THR A 30 -21.84 -1.27 -8.55
CA THR A 30 -22.39 -2.03 -7.42
C THR A 30 -21.26 -2.69 -6.63
N LEU A 31 -20.88 -2.06 -5.52
CA LEU A 31 -19.90 -2.60 -4.59
C LEU A 31 -20.59 -3.48 -3.53
N LEU A 32 -20.45 -4.80 -3.65
CA LEU A 32 -20.87 -5.74 -2.59
C LEU A 32 -19.68 -6.01 -1.66
N THR A 33 -19.81 -5.59 -0.40
CA THR A 33 -18.84 -5.81 0.69
C THR A 33 -19.32 -6.91 1.64
N GLY A 34 -18.44 -7.41 2.50
CA GLY A 34 -18.75 -8.47 3.46
C GLY A 34 -19.13 -9.79 2.79
N THR A 35 -18.73 -9.99 1.54
CA THR A 35 -19.13 -11.15 0.73
C THR A 35 -17.95 -11.71 -0.02
N THR A 36 -17.86 -13.04 -0.11
CA THR A 36 -16.81 -13.72 -0.87
C THR A 36 -17.41 -14.46 -2.06
N VAL A 37 -16.58 -14.69 -3.08
CA VAL A 37 -16.93 -15.58 -4.18
C VAL A 37 -16.75 -17.02 -3.71
N GLN A 38 -17.82 -17.81 -3.79
CA GLN A 38 -17.78 -19.23 -3.47
C GLN A 38 -17.42 -20.07 -4.70
N ARG A 39 -18.01 -19.74 -5.86
CA ARG A 39 -17.80 -20.50 -7.11
C ARG A 39 -18.08 -19.64 -8.33
N VAL A 40 -17.24 -19.78 -9.35
CA VAL A 40 -17.56 -19.32 -10.71
C VAL A 40 -18.31 -20.45 -11.42
N ILE A 41 -19.49 -20.14 -11.97
CA ILE A 41 -20.39 -21.07 -12.64
C ILE A 41 -20.27 -20.86 -14.14
N GLY A 42 -20.17 -21.97 -14.86
CA GLY A 42 -20.01 -22.00 -16.31
C GLY A 42 -19.52 -23.36 -16.78
N SER A 43 -19.71 -23.66 -18.05
CA SER A 43 -19.17 -24.85 -18.70
C SER A 43 -17.90 -24.52 -19.50
N GLU A 44 -18.05 -23.96 -20.70
CA GLU A 44 -16.96 -23.49 -21.56
C GLU A 44 -16.60 -22.02 -21.32
N GLN A 45 -17.54 -21.23 -20.81
CA GLN A 45 -17.39 -19.82 -20.49
C GLN A 45 -18.05 -19.48 -19.15
N VAL A 46 -17.71 -18.32 -18.58
CA VAL A 46 -18.38 -17.81 -17.37
C VAL A 46 -19.84 -17.51 -17.69
N GLU A 47 -20.75 -17.97 -16.84
CA GLU A 47 -22.19 -17.69 -16.93
C GLU A 47 -22.69 -16.97 -15.66
N ALA A 48 -22.14 -17.31 -14.50
CA ALA A 48 -22.52 -16.69 -13.24
C ALA A 48 -21.45 -16.82 -12.15
N VAL A 49 -21.65 -16.12 -11.02
CA VAL A 49 -20.84 -16.20 -9.82
C VAL A 49 -21.74 -16.48 -8.61
N LEU A 50 -21.50 -17.59 -7.92
CA LEU A 50 -22.11 -17.90 -6.64
C LEU A 50 -21.33 -17.22 -5.51
N LEU A 51 -22.04 -16.44 -4.71
CA LEU A 51 -21.50 -15.73 -3.55
C LEU A 51 -21.71 -16.52 -2.27
N SER A 52 -20.93 -16.21 -1.24
CA SER A 52 -20.97 -16.87 0.08
C SER A 52 -22.29 -16.71 0.83
N ASN A 53 -23.13 -15.75 0.44
CA ASN A 53 -24.47 -15.54 0.98
C ASN A 53 -25.57 -16.31 0.21
N GLY A 54 -25.19 -17.15 -0.75
CA GLY A 54 -26.11 -17.94 -1.57
C GLY A 54 -26.66 -17.21 -2.81
N LEU A 55 -26.37 -15.91 -2.98
CA LEU A 55 -26.77 -15.17 -4.17
C LEU A 55 -25.96 -15.64 -5.39
N THR A 56 -26.63 -15.82 -6.51
CA THR A 56 -25.98 -16.08 -7.81
C THR A 56 -26.12 -14.85 -8.70
N LEU A 57 -25.01 -14.30 -9.16
CA LEU A 57 -24.97 -13.14 -10.04
C LEU A 57 -24.63 -13.58 -11.47
N PRO A 58 -25.44 -13.26 -12.49
CA PRO A 58 -25.05 -13.51 -13.89
C PRO A 58 -23.82 -12.66 -14.25
N ALA A 59 -22.86 -13.27 -14.96
CA ALA A 59 -21.65 -12.60 -15.42
C ALA A 59 -21.03 -13.34 -16.59
N ASP A 60 -20.61 -12.61 -17.62
CA ASP A 60 -19.90 -13.19 -18.78
C ASP A 60 -18.36 -13.07 -18.64
N LEU A 61 -17.89 -12.26 -17.69
CA LEU A 61 -16.48 -12.02 -17.40
C LEU A 61 -16.25 -11.86 -15.89
N VAL A 62 -15.19 -12.50 -15.39
CA VAL A 62 -14.71 -12.32 -14.00
C VAL A 62 -13.27 -11.84 -14.02
N VAL A 63 -13.03 -10.71 -13.38
CA VAL A 63 -11.68 -10.19 -13.13
C VAL A 63 -11.32 -10.47 -11.67
N VAL A 64 -10.23 -11.21 -11.46
CA VAL A 64 -9.76 -11.60 -10.12
C VAL A 64 -8.59 -10.71 -9.70
N GLY A 65 -8.80 -9.92 -8.66
CA GLY A 65 -7.77 -9.07 -8.05
C GLY A 65 -7.72 -9.30 -6.54
N ILE A 66 -7.07 -10.38 -6.09
CA ILE A 66 -7.06 -10.83 -4.69
C ILE A 66 -5.68 -10.82 -4.05
N GLY A 67 -4.72 -10.12 -4.65
CA GLY A 67 -3.32 -10.08 -4.24
C GLY A 67 -2.41 -10.73 -5.28
N VAL A 68 -1.12 -10.77 -4.95
CA VAL A 68 -0.06 -11.35 -5.79
C VAL A 68 0.85 -12.22 -4.94
N GLU A 69 1.45 -13.22 -5.58
CA GLU A 69 2.50 -14.06 -5.00
C GLU A 69 3.83 -13.74 -5.70
N PRO A 70 4.95 -13.63 -4.96
CA PRO A 70 6.24 -13.36 -5.57
C PRO A 70 6.70 -14.56 -6.41
N CYS A 71 7.14 -14.31 -7.65
CA CYS A 71 7.58 -15.34 -8.59
C CYS A 71 8.96 -15.94 -8.22
N THR A 72 9.04 -16.74 -7.17
CA THR A 72 10.30 -17.29 -6.62
C THR A 72 10.51 -18.78 -6.89
N ASN A 73 9.56 -19.46 -7.54
CA ASN A 73 9.63 -20.92 -7.79
C ASN A 73 10.90 -21.37 -8.54
N TRP A 74 11.48 -20.52 -9.39
CA TRP A 74 12.70 -20.85 -10.12
C TRP A 74 13.97 -20.83 -9.24
N LEU A 75 13.88 -20.28 -8.03
CA LEU A 75 14.97 -20.24 -7.05
C LEU A 75 14.94 -21.43 -6.08
N THR A 76 14.03 -22.40 -6.28
CA THR A 76 14.02 -23.64 -5.48
C THR A 76 15.40 -24.31 -5.55
N ASN A 77 15.93 -24.70 -4.38
CA ASN A 77 17.27 -25.27 -4.20
C ASN A 77 18.45 -24.35 -4.52
N SER A 78 18.25 -23.04 -4.69
CA SER A 78 19.34 -22.07 -4.89
C SER A 78 20.21 -21.85 -3.64
N GLY A 79 19.72 -22.24 -2.46
CA GLY A 79 20.34 -21.94 -1.17
C GLY A 79 19.99 -20.55 -0.61
N LEU A 80 19.25 -19.73 -1.36
CA LEU A 80 18.71 -18.46 -0.86
C LEU A 80 17.56 -18.71 0.13
N GLU A 81 17.44 -17.83 1.13
CA GLU A 81 16.29 -17.85 2.02
C GLU A 81 15.06 -17.25 1.32
N ILE A 82 14.03 -18.08 1.13
CA ILE A 82 12.78 -17.71 0.47
C ILE A 82 11.64 -17.94 1.45
N SER A 83 10.82 -16.92 1.65
CA SER A 83 9.54 -17.01 2.37
C SER A 83 8.45 -16.39 1.50
N ASP A 84 7.73 -15.38 2.01
CA ASP A 84 6.93 -14.46 1.19
C ASP A 84 7.88 -13.47 0.48
N GLY A 85 8.69 -13.98 -0.47
CA GLY A 85 9.76 -13.26 -1.17
C GLY A 85 11.18 -13.72 -0.81
N ILE A 86 12.17 -13.18 -1.53
CA ILE A 86 13.60 -13.37 -1.25
C ILE A 86 13.95 -12.52 -0.03
N VAL A 87 14.44 -13.17 1.03
CA VAL A 87 14.81 -12.46 2.26
C VAL A 87 16.13 -11.72 2.02
N CYS A 88 16.11 -10.42 2.25
CA CYS A 88 17.28 -9.56 2.10
C CYS A 88 17.68 -8.91 3.42
N ASP A 89 18.96 -8.58 3.53
CA ASP A 89 19.45 -7.66 4.55
C ASP A 89 19.03 -6.20 4.26
N GLN A 90 19.43 -5.28 5.14
CA GLN A 90 19.14 -3.85 4.99
C GLN A 90 19.76 -3.20 3.74
N TYR A 91 20.72 -3.85 3.07
CA TYR A 91 21.38 -3.38 1.85
C TYR A 91 20.85 -4.07 0.59
N LEU A 92 19.77 -4.86 0.70
CA LEU A 92 19.10 -5.63 -0.36
C LEU A 92 19.92 -6.83 -0.84
N ASN A 93 20.96 -7.24 -0.09
CA ASN A 93 21.70 -8.46 -0.36
C ASN A 93 20.86 -9.68 0.07
N ALA A 94 20.78 -10.70 -0.80
CA ALA A 94 19.94 -11.88 -0.61
C ALA A 94 20.58 -12.97 0.28
N GLY A 95 21.60 -12.63 1.07
CA GLY A 95 22.34 -13.55 1.94
C GLY A 95 23.52 -14.27 1.25
N ALA A 96 23.74 -14.02 -0.04
CA ALA A 96 24.86 -14.57 -0.81
C ALA A 96 25.73 -13.44 -1.41
N PRO A 97 27.07 -13.60 -1.44
CA PRO A 97 27.96 -12.59 -2.02
C PRO A 97 27.59 -12.25 -3.46
N GLY A 98 27.41 -10.97 -3.75
CA GLY A 98 27.07 -10.49 -5.10
C GLY A 98 25.62 -10.74 -5.55
N VAL A 99 24.78 -11.34 -4.71
CA VAL A 99 23.37 -11.62 -5.03
C VAL A 99 22.48 -10.61 -4.30
N TYR A 100 21.61 -9.93 -5.06
CA TYR A 100 20.69 -8.92 -4.55
C TYR A 100 19.29 -9.18 -5.10
N ALA A 101 18.26 -8.80 -4.35
CA ALA A 101 16.89 -8.79 -4.84
C ALA A 101 16.28 -7.40 -4.65
N ILE A 102 15.47 -6.97 -5.62
CA ILE A 102 14.77 -5.68 -5.65
C ILE A 102 13.34 -5.86 -6.20
N GLY A 103 12.51 -4.85 -6.02
CA GLY A 103 11.12 -4.85 -6.44
C GLY A 103 10.24 -5.78 -5.61
N ASP A 104 9.13 -6.21 -6.22
CA ASP A 104 8.06 -6.94 -5.55
C ASP A 104 8.49 -8.27 -4.94
N VAL A 105 9.61 -8.86 -5.38
CA VAL A 105 10.15 -10.12 -4.84
C VAL A 105 11.03 -9.92 -3.60
N ALA A 106 11.52 -8.71 -3.34
CA ALA A 106 12.44 -8.44 -2.24
C ALA A 106 11.68 -8.26 -0.93
N LYS A 107 11.98 -9.11 0.05
CA LYS A 107 11.50 -8.99 1.42
C LYS A 107 12.61 -8.40 2.28
N VAL A 108 12.46 -7.12 2.62
CA VAL A 108 13.55 -6.28 3.17
C VAL A 108 13.11 -5.58 4.46
N PRO A 109 13.98 -5.43 5.47
CA PRO A 109 13.68 -4.61 6.65
C PRO A 109 13.49 -3.14 6.27
N ASN A 110 12.52 -2.48 6.90
CA ASN A 110 12.29 -1.04 6.75
C ASN A 110 11.64 -0.49 8.03
N GLN A 111 12.32 0.47 8.67
CA GLN A 111 11.93 0.99 9.98
C GLN A 111 10.53 1.64 10.01
N TRP A 112 9.99 2.06 8.86
CA TRP A 112 8.65 2.65 8.75
C TRP A 112 7.55 1.63 8.96
N ILE A 113 7.79 0.38 8.61
CA ILE A 113 6.78 -0.68 8.61
C ILE A 113 6.89 -1.58 9.84
N GLY A 114 8.08 -1.69 10.43
CA GLY A 114 8.34 -2.46 11.64
C GLY A 114 9.68 -3.18 11.59
N PRO A 115 9.97 -4.00 12.63
CA PRO A 115 11.22 -4.75 12.71
C PRO A 115 11.29 -5.90 11.70
N GLU A 116 10.13 -6.46 11.34
CA GLU A 116 10.05 -7.59 10.41
C GLU A 116 10.23 -7.15 8.95
N PRO A 117 11.10 -7.82 8.18
CA PRO A 117 11.21 -7.61 6.74
C PRO A 117 9.89 -7.82 6.01
N LYS A 118 9.56 -6.94 5.05
CA LYS A 118 8.35 -7.03 4.22
C LYS A 118 8.62 -6.77 2.75
N ARG A 119 7.71 -7.23 1.90
CA ARG A 119 7.67 -6.87 0.48
C ARG A 119 6.97 -5.53 0.29
N PHE A 120 7.44 -4.77 -0.69
CA PHE A 120 6.87 -3.48 -1.09
C PHE A 120 6.40 -3.55 -2.53
N GLU A 121 5.11 -3.82 -2.72
CA GLU A 121 4.45 -3.95 -4.02
C GLU A 121 4.13 -2.56 -4.61
N HIS A 122 5.15 -1.71 -4.70
CA HIS A 122 5.05 -0.33 -5.15
C HIS A 122 6.06 -0.08 -6.24
N TRP A 123 5.62 0.51 -7.35
CA TRP A 123 6.49 0.90 -8.46
C TRP A 123 7.66 1.81 -8.01
N THR A 124 7.39 2.68 -7.03
CA THR A 124 8.38 3.57 -6.40
C THR A 124 9.44 2.79 -5.65
N ALA A 125 9.05 1.78 -4.86
CA ALA A 125 9.96 0.93 -4.10
C ALA A 125 10.90 0.17 -5.02
N ALA A 126 10.39 -0.41 -6.12
CA ALA A 126 11.23 -1.10 -7.10
C ALA A 126 12.30 -0.17 -7.69
N THR A 127 11.93 1.05 -8.06
CA THR A 127 12.85 2.05 -8.62
C THR A 127 13.87 2.52 -7.58
N GLU A 128 13.43 2.82 -6.36
CA GLU A 128 14.31 3.29 -5.28
C GLU A 128 15.30 2.21 -4.83
N GLN A 129 14.85 0.96 -4.72
CA GLN A 129 15.72 -0.19 -4.40
C GLN A 129 16.75 -0.42 -5.50
N ALA A 130 16.36 -0.37 -6.79
CA ALA A 130 17.29 -0.49 -7.91
C ALA A 130 18.40 0.58 -7.84
N MET A 131 18.01 1.84 -7.64
CA MET A 131 18.94 2.96 -7.53
C MET A 131 19.86 2.84 -6.31
N LEU A 132 19.35 2.34 -5.19
CA LEU A 132 20.13 2.14 -3.98
C LEU A 132 21.16 1.02 -4.16
N VAL A 133 20.74 -0.15 -4.66
CA VAL A 133 21.62 -1.30 -4.89
C VAL A 133 22.74 -0.92 -5.86
N ALA A 134 22.41 -0.23 -6.97
CA ALA A 134 23.42 0.24 -7.92
C ALA A 134 24.45 1.16 -7.27
N LYS A 135 24.02 2.11 -6.42
CA LYS A 135 24.93 3.01 -5.69
C LYS A 135 25.80 2.26 -4.69
N ASN A 136 25.23 1.34 -3.94
CA ASN A 136 25.95 0.54 -2.95
C ASN A 136 26.99 -0.38 -3.62
N LEU A 137 26.67 -0.95 -4.78
CA LEU A 137 27.61 -1.76 -5.56
C LEU A 137 28.79 -0.94 -6.11
N LEU A 138 28.53 0.29 -6.58
CA LEU A 138 29.58 1.18 -7.12
C LEU A 138 30.43 1.84 -6.05
N ASN A 139 29.93 1.96 -4.81
CA ASN A 139 30.67 2.52 -3.70
C ASN A 139 30.39 1.75 -2.39
N PRO A 140 30.98 0.55 -2.23
CA PRO A 140 30.71 -0.31 -1.07
C PRO A 140 31.05 0.33 0.26
N GLU A 141 32.08 1.17 0.31
CA GLU A 141 32.52 1.87 1.53
C GLU A 141 31.52 2.91 2.02
N ALA A 142 30.64 3.40 1.13
CA ALA A 142 29.58 4.36 1.46
C ALA A 142 28.17 3.76 1.33
N ALA A 143 28.06 2.43 1.41
CA ALA A 143 26.77 1.73 1.27
C ALA A 143 25.75 2.20 2.31
N LYS A 144 24.51 2.45 1.86
CA LYS A 144 23.41 2.92 2.70
C LYS A 144 22.31 1.86 2.82
N PRO A 145 21.67 1.73 4.00
CA PRO A 145 20.54 0.83 4.15
C PRO A 145 19.31 1.36 3.40
N TYR A 146 18.44 0.45 2.99
CA TYR A 146 17.12 0.78 2.45
C TYR A 146 16.21 1.24 3.58
N ASN A 147 15.71 2.46 3.42
CA ASN A 147 14.97 3.13 4.48
C ASN A 147 13.97 4.17 3.94
N SER A 148 13.51 3.96 2.71
CA SER A 148 12.55 4.85 2.07
C SER A 148 11.21 4.83 2.81
N VAL A 149 10.58 6.00 2.91
CA VAL A 149 9.16 6.10 3.29
C VAL A 149 8.34 5.44 2.18
N PRO A 150 7.58 4.36 2.47
CA PRO A 150 6.75 3.69 1.47
C PRO A 150 5.77 4.70 0.86
N PHE A 151 5.61 4.67 -0.46
CA PHE A 151 4.75 5.61 -1.17
C PHE A 151 4.09 4.93 -2.37
N VAL A 152 2.76 5.04 -2.45
CA VAL A 152 1.97 4.52 -3.56
C VAL A 152 0.86 5.51 -3.91
N TRP A 153 0.36 5.42 -5.14
CA TRP A 153 -0.83 6.12 -5.57
C TRP A 153 -1.72 5.22 -6.40
N SER A 154 -2.97 5.63 -6.53
CA SER A 154 -3.98 5.00 -7.39
C SER A 154 -4.83 6.11 -8.00
N ASP A 155 -5.09 6.03 -9.30
CA ASP A 155 -6.05 6.88 -9.98
C ASP A 155 -7.33 6.05 -10.19
N GLN A 156 -8.44 6.51 -9.63
CA GLN A 156 -9.74 5.84 -9.69
C GLN A 156 -10.81 6.86 -10.03
N TYR A 157 -11.54 6.64 -11.13
CA TYR A 157 -12.66 7.50 -11.52
C TYR A 157 -12.33 9.00 -11.59
N GLY A 158 -11.13 9.34 -12.08
CA GLY A 158 -10.64 10.72 -12.12
C GLY A 158 -10.21 11.30 -10.76
N SER A 159 -10.32 10.53 -9.68
CA SER A 159 -9.78 10.88 -8.37
C SER A 159 -8.40 10.26 -8.14
N ARG A 160 -7.51 11.01 -7.52
CA ARG A 160 -6.17 10.57 -7.16
C ARG A 160 -6.07 10.28 -5.68
N ILE A 161 -5.80 9.02 -5.34
CA ILE A 161 -5.50 8.53 -3.99
C ILE A 161 -3.98 8.43 -3.86
N GLN A 162 -3.40 9.01 -2.81
CA GLN A 162 -1.96 8.94 -2.53
C GLN A 162 -1.74 8.52 -1.09
N ILE A 163 -0.79 7.63 -0.85
CA ILE A 163 -0.53 7.05 0.47
C ILE A 163 0.97 7.05 0.72
N ALA A 164 1.41 7.59 1.85
CA ALA A 164 2.80 7.53 2.28
C ALA A 164 2.93 7.04 3.73
N GLY A 165 4.01 6.32 4.03
CA GLY A 165 4.31 5.77 5.34
C GLY A 165 3.58 4.46 5.60
N ASN A 166 3.25 4.20 6.86
CA ASN A 166 2.54 3.01 7.32
C ASN A 166 1.20 3.41 7.97
N PRO A 167 0.10 3.45 7.20
CA PRO A 167 -1.22 3.67 7.76
C PRO A 167 -1.75 2.45 8.55
N GLN A 168 -1.05 1.30 8.51
CA GLN A 168 -1.44 0.10 9.25
C GLN A 168 -1.02 0.21 10.73
N GLY A 169 -1.94 -0.12 11.63
CA GLY A 169 -1.64 -0.27 13.06
C GLY A 169 -1.98 0.94 13.94
N THR A 170 -2.85 1.85 13.48
CA THR A 170 -3.27 3.02 14.27
C THR A 170 -4.77 3.05 14.55
N ASP A 171 -5.11 3.40 15.79
CA ASP A 171 -6.46 3.77 16.19
C ASP A 171 -6.83 5.11 15.52
N LYS A 172 -7.66 5.02 14.47
CA LYS A 172 -8.33 6.13 13.75
C LYS A 172 -7.41 7.01 12.90
N ALA A 173 -7.85 7.22 11.65
CA ALA A 173 -7.32 8.26 10.79
C ALA A 173 -8.00 9.59 11.13
N GLU A 174 -7.25 10.69 11.15
CA GLU A 174 -7.81 12.03 11.38
C GLU A 174 -7.61 12.88 10.13
N VAL A 175 -8.66 13.57 9.69
CA VAL A 175 -8.56 14.52 8.56
C VAL A 175 -7.82 15.76 9.05
N LEU A 176 -6.65 16.01 8.48
CA LEU A 176 -5.78 17.13 8.82
C LEU A 176 -6.07 18.36 7.95
N VAL A 177 -6.39 18.14 6.68
CA VAL A 177 -6.64 19.20 5.69
C VAL A 177 -7.87 18.82 4.88
N GLY A 178 -8.75 19.79 4.61
CA GLY A 178 -9.92 19.58 3.78
C GLY A 178 -11.01 18.74 4.44
N SER A 179 -11.78 18.00 3.65
CA SER A 179 -12.89 17.17 4.14
C SER A 179 -13.18 15.98 3.25
N THR A 180 -13.65 14.88 3.85
CA THR A 180 -14.16 13.73 3.09
C THR A 180 -15.43 14.09 2.31
N ALA A 181 -16.21 15.08 2.75
CA ALA A 181 -17.42 15.51 2.06
C ALA A 181 -17.13 16.21 0.72
N SER A 182 -15.98 16.86 0.58
CA SER A 182 -15.56 17.52 -0.67
C SER A 182 -14.69 16.63 -1.56
N ASN A 183 -14.41 15.38 -1.16
CA ASN A 183 -13.45 14.49 -1.81
C ASN A 183 -12.08 15.12 -2.08
N SER A 184 -11.67 16.08 -1.23
CA SER A 184 -10.37 16.73 -1.29
C SER A 184 -9.84 16.92 0.12
N PHE A 185 -8.93 16.06 0.53
CA PHE A 185 -8.41 16.04 1.90
C PHE A 185 -7.06 15.34 2.05
N VAL A 186 -6.43 15.55 3.20
CA VAL A 186 -5.33 14.73 3.73
C VAL A 186 -5.76 14.17 5.08
N ALA A 187 -5.67 12.85 5.24
CA ALA A 187 -5.85 12.14 6.50
C ALA A 187 -4.49 11.67 7.03
N GLY A 188 -4.21 11.92 8.31
CA GLY A 188 -3.04 11.44 9.03
C GLY A 188 -3.34 10.21 9.88
N TYR A 189 -2.34 9.37 10.04
CA TYR A 189 -2.37 8.14 10.84
C TYR A 189 -1.36 8.27 11.98
N ARG A 190 -1.81 8.01 13.21
CA ARG A 190 -1.03 8.27 14.43
C ARG A 190 -0.84 7.02 15.29
N SER A 191 0.39 6.78 15.73
CA SER A 191 0.68 5.83 16.80
C SER A 191 1.38 6.57 17.94
N SER A 192 0.70 6.71 19.08
CA SER A 192 1.14 7.58 20.19
C SER A 192 1.44 9.01 19.67
N GLU A 193 2.67 9.50 19.81
CA GLU A 193 3.07 10.85 19.34
C GLU A 193 3.64 10.84 17.92
N ARG A 194 3.70 9.69 17.24
CA ARG A 194 4.33 9.56 15.92
C ARG A 194 3.31 9.65 14.79
N LEU A 195 3.59 10.49 13.79
CA LEU A 195 2.94 10.42 12.49
C LEU A 195 3.48 9.19 11.75
N THR A 196 2.62 8.20 11.53
CA THR A 196 3.02 6.92 10.94
C THR A 196 2.77 6.86 9.45
N GLY A 197 1.75 7.55 8.97
CA GLY A 197 1.43 7.62 7.55
C GLY A 197 0.42 8.72 7.25
N VAL A 198 0.24 9.00 5.97
CA VAL A 198 -0.79 9.90 5.45
C VAL A 198 -1.44 9.31 4.22
N MET A 199 -2.73 9.59 4.05
CA MET A 199 -3.49 9.34 2.83
C MET A 199 -4.05 10.67 2.35
N ALA A 200 -3.97 10.96 1.06
CA ALA A 200 -4.66 12.08 0.44
C ALA A 200 -5.61 11.60 -0.65
N LEU A 201 -6.74 12.28 -0.77
CA LEU A 201 -7.63 12.21 -1.92
C LEU A 201 -7.67 13.59 -2.56
N ASN A 202 -7.33 13.69 -3.85
CA ASN A 202 -7.35 14.93 -4.64
C ASN A 202 -6.65 16.15 -4.01
N SER A 203 -5.69 15.94 -3.10
CA SER A 203 -5.01 17.00 -2.34
C SER A 203 -3.48 16.90 -2.48
N ILE A 204 -3.00 17.08 -3.71
CA ILE A 204 -1.60 16.81 -4.10
C ILE A 204 -0.61 17.70 -3.36
N LYS A 205 -0.85 19.03 -3.32
CA LYS A 205 0.10 19.99 -2.73
C LYS A 205 0.28 19.75 -1.22
N PRO A 206 -0.80 19.67 -0.40
CA PRO A 206 -0.68 19.27 1.00
C PRO A 206 0.00 17.91 1.20
N PHE A 207 -0.35 16.90 0.38
CA PHE A 207 0.25 15.57 0.47
C PHE A 207 1.78 15.60 0.33
N VAL A 208 2.34 16.40 -0.59
CA VAL A 208 3.79 16.53 -0.74
C VAL A 208 4.45 17.07 0.53
N GLN A 209 3.83 18.04 1.20
CA GLN A 209 4.37 18.59 2.44
C GLN A 209 4.33 17.57 3.57
N TYR A 210 3.24 16.81 3.71
CA TYR A 210 3.15 15.73 4.69
C TYR A 210 4.10 14.57 4.40
N ARG A 211 4.32 14.21 3.13
CA ARG A 211 5.32 13.20 2.76
C ARG A 211 6.72 13.65 3.14
N ARG A 212 7.05 14.94 2.95
CA ARG A 212 8.32 15.52 3.41
C ARG A 212 8.43 15.50 4.94
N LEU A 213 7.34 15.80 5.64
CA LEU A 213 7.29 15.71 7.10
C LEU A 213 7.58 14.28 7.58
N LEU A 214 6.98 13.26 6.96
CA LEU A 214 7.31 11.86 7.21
C LEU A 214 8.79 11.58 6.97
N MET A 215 9.35 11.97 5.82
CA MET A 215 10.78 11.75 5.53
C MET A 215 11.73 12.36 6.56
N ASN A 216 11.30 13.41 7.26
CA ASN A 216 12.05 14.07 8.33
C ASN A 216 11.69 13.57 9.74
N HIS A 217 10.94 12.46 9.86
CA HIS A 217 10.49 11.89 11.14
C HIS A 217 9.62 12.84 11.98
N GLY A 218 8.80 13.67 11.34
CA GLY A 218 7.87 14.56 12.03
C GLY A 218 6.93 13.83 12.98
N SER A 219 6.67 14.46 14.13
CA SER A 219 5.71 14.02 15.13
C SER A 219 4.28 14.30 14.69
N TRP A 220 3.32 13.78 15.46
CA TRP A 220 1.92 14.16 15.31
C TRP A 220 1.69 15.65 15.56
N ALA A 221 2.37 16.23 16.55
CA ALA A 221 2.27 17.67 16.84
C ALA A 221 2.69 18.52 15.63
N ASP A 222 3.80 18.15 14.96
CA ASP A 222 4.25 18.82 13.74
C ASP A 222 3.20 18.69 12.61
N ALA A 223 2.51 17.55 12.53
CA ALA A 223 1.45 17.32 11.55
C ALA A 223 0.24 18.23 11.76
N ILE A 224 -0.11 18.48 13.03
CA ILE A 224 -1.18 19.41 13.43
C ILE A 224 -0.76 20.86 13.20
N GLU A 225 0.49 21.23 13.48
CA GLU A 225 1.01 22.57 13.19
C GLU A 225 1.01 22.86 11.69
N LEU A 226 1.49 21.90 10.89
CA LEU A 226 1.43 21.98 9.44
C LEU A 226 -0.02 22.14 8.94
N ALA A 227 -0.98 21.42 9.52
CA ALA A 227 -2.39 21.55 9.17
C ALA A 227 -2.91 22.98 9.40
N LYS A 228 -2.57 23.59 10.54
CA LYS A 228 -2.98 24.96 10.88
C LYS A 228 -2.45 25.97 9.85
N SER A 229 -1.17 25.87 9.48
CA SER A 229 -0.55 26.75 8.49
C SER A 229 -1.16 26.67 7.08
N MET A 230 -1.90 25.60 6.76
CA MET A 230 -2.56 25.44 5.46
C MET A 230 -4.00 25.95 5.44
N ASN A 231 -4.58 26.21 6.61
CA ASN A 231 -5.94 26.72 6.77
C ASN A 231 -5.97 28.24 7.06
N GLU A 232 -4.80 28.85 7.27
CA GLU A 232 -4.57 30.31 7.29
C GLU A 232 -4.40 30.86 5.87
#